data_AF-A0A353ZRI3-F1
#
_entry.id   AF-A0A353ZRI3-F1
#
_cell.length_a   1.000
_cell.length_b   1.000
_cell.length_c   1.000
_cell.angle_alpha   90.00
_cell.angle_beta   90.00
_cell.angle_gamma   90.00
#
_symmetry.space_group_name_H-M   'P 1'
#
loop_
_entity.id
_entity.type
_entity.pdbx_description
1 polymer ?
#
loop_
_entity_poly.entity_id
_entity_poly.type
_entity_poly.pdbx_seq_one_letter_code
_entity_poly.pdbx_strand_id
1 'polypeptide(L)'
;MDSMTHTDIDPRIQPLTDMQLKQLMADLNPNRVASRKQGGTSLSYLATWDVKATLIRIFGFGGFSADADECELVRIENNIPKYSGYGKDKKELPIEYTPDGQIKFGTANFRVTARARVKLTIHQLGATYTEWAASSQTGPDIGEVSDFAIKTAESDALKRAAIYLGTQYGLSLYND
;
A
#
# COMPACT_ATOMS: atom_id res chain seq x y z
N MET A 1 42.45 22.92 22.03
CA MET A 1 41.88 21.57 21.91
C MET A 1 40.39 21.75 21.98
N ASP A 2 39.73 21.68 20.82
CA ASP A 2 38.34 22.04 20.63
C ASP A 2 37.40 21.24 21.54
N SER A 3 36.65 21.97 22.36
CA SER A 3 35.51 21.42 23.08
C SER A 3 34.37 21.19 22.09
N MET A 4 34.25 19.98 21.56
CA MET A 4 33.01 19.49 20.96
C MET A 4 31.96 19.37 22.07
N THR A 5 31.17 20.42 22.28
CA THR A 5 29.98 20.37 23.15
C THR A 5 28.80 20.95 22.41
N HIS A 6 27.72 20.16 22.39
CA HIS A 6 26.45 20.32 21.69
C HIS A 6 26.45 19.83 20.24
N THR A 7 26.04 18.57 20.04
CA THR A 7 25.41 18.11 18.80
C THR A 7 24.37 19.14 18.37
N ASP A 8 24.61 19.81 17.24
CA ASP A 8 23.63 20.62 16.52
C ASP A 8 22.47 19.73 16.05
N ILE A 9 21.58 19.37 16.98
CA ILE A 9 20.30 18.76 16.62
C ILE A 9 19.53 19.85 15.88
N ASP A 10 19.15 19.56 14.64
CA ASP A 10 18.32 20.45 13.83
C ASP A 10 17.16 20.97 14.70
N PRO A 11 17.02 22.29 14.90
CA PRO A 11 16.02 22.84 15.82
C PRO A 11 14.58 22.51 15.42
N ARG A 12 14.36 22.00 14.19
CA ARG A 12 13.08 21.50 13.71
C ARG A 12 12.73 20.09 14.23
N ILE A 13 13.73 19.35 14.72
CA ILE A 13 13.53 18.04 15.35
C ILE A 13 13.11 18.26 16.80
N GLN A 14 11.88 17.88 17.12
CA GLN A 14 11.23 18.05 18.40
C GLN A 14 10.49 16.76 18.79
N PRO A 15 10.38 16.42 20.08
CA PRO A 15 9.55 15.29 20.50
C PRO A 15 8.08 15.50 20.12
N LEU A 16 7.32 14.40 20.06
CA LEU A 16 5.86 14.49 19.95
C LEU A 16 5.29 15.19 21.17
N THR A 17 4.26 16.02 20.95
CA THR A 17 3.46 16.55 22.06
C THR A 17 2.62 15.44 22.69
N ASP A 18 2.23 15.62 23.95
CA ASP A 18 1.34 14.67 24.64
C ASP A 18 0.02 14.46 23.88
N MET A 19 -0.50 15.50 23.22
CA MET A 19 -1.72 15.40 22.42
C MET A 19 -1.50 14.55 21.16
N GLN A 20 -0.38 14.73 20.45
CA GLN A 20 -0.03 13.90 19.29
C GLN A 20 0.18 12.45 19.72
N LEU A 21 0.96 12.22 20.78
CA LEU A 21 1.21 10.87 21.30
C LEU A 21 -0.09 10.17 21.72
N LYS A 22 -0.95 10.88 22.47
CA LYS A 22 -2.26 10.39 22.87
C LYS A 22 -3.13 10.04 21.65
N GLN A 23 -3.13 10.88 20.63
CA GLN A 23 -3.88 10.59 19.40
C GLN A 23 -3.31 9.35 18.71
N LEU A 24 -2.01 9.29 18.47
CA LEU A 24 -1.35 8.16 17.79
C LEU A 24 -1.60 6.82 18.45
N MET A 25 -1.63 6.79 19.79
CA MET A 25 -1.79 5.58 20.60
C MET A 25 -3.24 5.27 21.00
N ALA A 26 -4.19 6.15 20.70
CA ALA A 26 -5.60 5.90 21.03
C ALA A 26 -6.15 4.68 20.28
N ASP A 27 -7.22 4.09 20.79
CA ASP A 27 -7.91 3.00 20.11
C ASP A 27 -8.40 3.43 18.72
N LEU A 28 -8.29 2.52 17.76
CA LEU A 28 -8.73 2.76 16.40
C LEU A 28 -10.26 2.77 16.35
N ASN A 29 -10.85 3.88 15.91
CA ASN A 29 -12.29 3.96 15.73
C ASN A 29 -12.75 2.93 14.68
N PRO A 30 -13.66 1.99 15.01
CA PRO A 30 -14.13 0.96 14.08
C PRO A 30 -14.71 1.52 12.78
N ASN A 31 -15.27 2.73 12.79
CA ASN A 31 -15.82 3.37 11.58
C ASN A 31 -14.74 3.76 10.55
N ARG A 32 -13.47 3.79 10.94
CA ARG A 32 -12.34 3.99 10.02
C ARG A 32 -11.90 2.68 9.34
N VAL A 33 -12.34 1.54 9.87
CA VAL A 33 -11.94 0.21 9.40
C VAL A 33 -12.89 -0.27 8.32
N ALA A 34 -12.34 -0.53 7.13
CA ALA A 34 -13.04 -1.18 6.04
C ALA A 34 -12.76 -2.69 6.04
N SER A 35 -13.67 -3.46 5.46
CA SER A 35 -13.53 -4.92 5.33
C SER A 35 -13.74 -5.35 3.89
N ARG A 36 -12.87 -6.24 3.40
CA ARG A 36 -13.03 -6.89 2.09
C ARG A 36 -12.99 -8.40 2.21
N LYS A 37 -13.81 -9.10 1.42
CA LYS A 37 -13.76 -10.56 1.32
C LYS A 37 -12.70 -10.97 0.30
N GLN A 38 -11.73 -11.76 0.73
CA GLN A 38 -10.68 -12.31 -0.13
C GLN A 38 -10.41 -13.76 0.26
N GLY A 39 -10.54 -14.68 -0.69
CA GLY A 39 -10.23 -16.11 -0.46
C GLY A 39 -11.09 -16.79 0.62
N GLY A 40 -12.32 -16.31 0.86
CA GLY A 40 -13.20 -16.82 1.92
C GLY A 40 -13.00 -16.18 3.29
N THR A 41 -11.95 -15.37 3.47
CA THR A 41 -11.65 -14.64 4.70
C THR A 41 -12.03 -13.16 4.55
N SER A 42 -12.50 -12.53 5.62
CA SER A 42 -12.68 -11.07 5.68
C SER A 42 -11.38 -10.43 6.16
N LEU A 43 -10.80 -9.55 5.35
CA LEU A 43 -9.61 -8.79 5.71
C LEU A 43 -10.01 -7.36 6.07
N SER A 44 -9.66 -6.94 7.29
CA SER A 44 -9.82 -5.58 7.78
C SER A 44 -8.66 -4.69 7.33
N TYR A 45 -8.92 -3.45 6.92
CA TYR A 45 -7.90 -2.51 6.46
C TYR A 45 -8.33 -1.06 6.64
N LEU A 46 -7.36 -0.14 6.70
CA LEU A 46 -7.61 1.29 6.56
C LEU A 46 -7.52 1.71 5.09
N ALA A 47 -8.45 2.54 4.65
CA ALA A 47 -8.39 3.15 3.34
C ALA A 47 -7.25 4.18 3.27
N THR A 48 -6.57 4.28 2.13
CA THR A 48 -5.40 5.16 1.99
C THR A 48 -5.73 6.64 2.23
N TRP A 49 -6.93 7.09 1.83
CA TRP A 49 -7.37 8.47 2.08
C TRP A 49 -7.48 8.79 3.57
N ASP A 50 -7.90 7.81 4.39
CA ASP A 50 -8.05 7.95 5.83
C ASP A 50 -6.68 8.00 6.53
N VAL A 51 -5.72 7.20 6.07
CA VAL A 51 -4.31 7.29 6.51
C VAL A 51 -3.71 8.67 6.19
N LYS A 52 -3.90 9.18 4.97
CA LYS A 52 -3.43 10.53 4.58
C LYS A 52 -4.08 11.63 5.41
N ALA A 53 -5.40 11.55 5.63
CA ALA A 53 -6.13 12.51 6.46
C ALA A 53 -5.65 12.49 7.92
N THR A 54 -5.29 11.32 8.44
CA THR A 54 -4.80 11.17 9.81
C THR A 54 -3.38 11.73 9.97
N LEU A 55 -2.50 11.54 8.98
CA LEU A 55 -1.18 12.20 8.93
C LEU A 55 -1.32 13.72 8.98
N ILE A 56 -2.21 14.27 8.14
CA ILE A 56 -2.49 15.72 8.11
C ILE A 56 -3.03 16.20 9.46
N ARG A 57 -3.92 15.43 10.12
CA ARG A 57 -4.51 15.82 11.40
C ARG A 57 -3.50 15.88 12.54
N ILE A 58 -2.55 14.95 12.57
CA ILE A 58 -1.59 14.80 13.68
C ILE A 58 -0.34 15.67 13.47
N PHE A 59 0.18 15.72 12.24
CA PHE A 59 1.45 16.38 11.94
C PHE A 59 1.28 17.70 11.16
N GLY A 60 0.10 17.96 10.60
CA GLY A 60 -0.14 19.11 9.72
C GLY A 60 0.32 18.88 8.28
N PHE A 61 -0.14 19.73 7.37
CA PHE A 61 0.13 19.60 5.92
C PHE A 61 1.61 19.60 5.54
N GLY A 62 2.46 20.31 6.29
CA GLY A 62 3.91 20.36 6.08
C GLY A 62 4.71 19.55 7.10
N GLY A 63 4.04 18.75 7.94
CA GLY A 63 4.71 17.98 9.00
C GLY A 63 5.29 16.65 8.53
N PHE A 64 4.95 16.21 7.33
CA PHE A 64 5.45 14.96 6.76
C PHE A 64 5.68 15.06 5.24
N SER A 65 6.54 14.18 4.73
CA SER A 65 6.70 13.88 3.30
C SER A 65 6.49 12.39 3.07
N ALA A 66 5.89 12.02 1.94
CA ALA A 66 5.63 10.64 1.57
C ALA A 66 6.08 10.42 0.12
N ASP A 67 7.36 10.10 -0.05
CA ASP A 67 7.98 9.99 -1.37
C ASP A 67 7.85 8.56 -1.91
N ALA A 68 7.27 8.41 -3.09
CA ALA A 68 7.26 7.16 -3.85
C ALA A 68 8.44 7.17 -4.82
N ASP A 69 9.59 6.69 -4.36
CA ASP A 69 10.88 6.90 -5.05
C ASP A 69 11.35 5.72 -5.89
N GLU A 70 10.75 4.53 -5.72
CA GLU A 70 10.97 3.37 -6.60
C GLU A 70 9.64 2.71 -6.94
N CYS A 71 9.18 2.91 -8.18
CA CYS A 71 7.90 2.41 -8.69
C CYS A 71 8.14 1.66 -10.01
N GLU A 72 7.87 0.34 -10.04
CA GLU A 72 8.23 -0.50 -11.17
C GLU A 72 7.16 -1.57 -11.47
N LEU A 73 6.92 -1.82 -12.76
CA LEU A 73 6.22 -3.02 -13.23
C LEU A 73 7.24 -4.17 -13.31
N VAL A 74 7.20 -5.08 -12.35
CA VAL A 74 8.20 -6.16 -12.24
C VAL A 74 7.86 -7.41 -13.05
N ARG A 75 6.59 -7.54 -13.46
CA ARG A 75 6.14 -8.66 -14.28
C ARG A 75 4.92 -8.24 -15.10
N ILE A 76 4.94 -8.60 -16.38
CA ILE A 76 3.81 -8.47 -17.29
C ILE A 76 3.62 -9.82 -17.97
N GLU A 77 2.43 -10.37 -17.83
CA GLU A 77 2.02 -11.64 -18.44
C GLU A 77 0.90 -11.38 -19.44
N ASN A 78 0.98 -12.02 -20.61
CA ASN A 78 0.01 -11.89 -21.70
C ASN A 78 -0.79 -13.19 -21.86
N ASN A 79 -1.97 -13.11 -22.48
CA ASN A 79 -2.85 -14.24 -22.82
C ASN A 79 -3.21 -15.12 -21.63
N ILE A 80 -3.48 -14.48 -20.50
CA ILE A 80 -3.76 -15.19 -19.26
C ILE A 80 -5.15 -15.76 -19.34
N PRO A 81 -5.35 -17.05 -19.02
CA PRO A 81 -6.68 -17.62 -18.98
C PRO A 81 -7.57 -16.78 -18.05
N LYS A 82 -8.77 -16.42 -18.52
CA LYS A 82 -9.79 -15.67 -17.75
C LYS A 82 -10.12 -16.30 -16.38
N TYR A 83 -9.74 -17.56 -16.21
CA TYR A 83 -9.89 -18.34 -14.99
C TYR A 83 -8.53 -18.87 -14.54
N SER A 84 -7.80 -18.06 -13.80
CA SER A 84 -6.97 -18.61 -12.72
C SER A 84 -7.58 -18.14 -11.40
N GLY A 85 -8.64 -18.83 -10.96
CA GLY A 85 -9.37 -18.51 -9.73
C GLY A 85 -9.39 -19.68 -8.75
N TYR A 86 -9.13 -19.39 -7.47
CA TYR A 86 -9.31 -20.26 -6.31
C TYR A 86 -10.81 -20.44 -5.96
N GLY A 87 -11.62 -20.90 -6.92
CA GLY A 87 -12.95 -21.45 -6.64
C GLY A 87 -12.86 -22.94 -6.31
N LYS A 88 -13.90 -23.50 -5.66
CA LYS A 88 -13.94 -24.85 -5.06
C LYS A 88 -13.41 -26.00 -5.94
N ASP A 89 -13.35 -25.83 -7.26
CA ASP A 89 -13.02 -26.91 -8.21
C ASP A 89 -11.81 -26.65 -9.14
N LYS A 90 -11.05 -25.53 -9.02
CA LYS A 90 -9.79 -25.25 -9.77
C LYS A 90 -9.64 -25.97 -11.14
N LYS A 91 -10.53 -25.73 -12.11
CA LYS A 91 -10.42 -26.36 -13.44
C LYS A 91 -9.72 -25.45 -14.45
N GLU A 92 -8.74 -26.00 -15.14
CA GLU A 92 -8.24 -25.48 -16.42
C GLU A 92 -9.38 -25.54 -17.45
N LEU A 93 -9.57 -24.47 -18.22
CA LEU A 93 -10.50 -24.48 -19.36
C LEU A 93 -9.71 -24.75 -20.65
N PRO A 94 -10.27 -25.55 -21.57
CA PRO A 94 -9.65 -25.79 -22.86
C PRO A 94 -9.58 -24.51 -23.70
N ILE A 95 -8.48 -24.36 -24.44
CA ILE A 95 -8.27 -23.33 -25.46
C ILE A 95 -9.28 -23.58 -26.59
N GLU A 96 -10.18 -22.64 -26.87
CA GLU A 96 -11.04 -22.69 -28.06
C GLU A 96 -10.32 -22.10 -29.26
N TYR A 97 -10.34 -22.80 -30.40
CA TYR A 97 -9.86 -22.30 -31.68
C TYR A 97 -11.03 -21.84 -32.55
N THR A 98 -10.88 -20.67 -33.19
CA THR A 98 -11.76 -20.23 -34.28
C THR A 98 -11.52 -21.09 -35.53
N PRO A 99 -12.46 -21.10 -36.48
CA PRO A 99 -12.34 -21.90 -37.71
C PRO A 99 -11.08 -21.60 -38.56
N ASP A 100 -10.48 -20.42 -38.40
CA ASP A 100 -9.24 -19.98 -39.04
C ASP A 100 -7.97 -20.25 -38.19
N GLY A 101 -8.10 -21.00 -37.09
CA GLY A 101 -6.98 -21.42 -36.24
C GLY A 101 -6.52 -20.39 -35.21
N GLN A 102 -7.26 -19.28 -35.02
CA GLN A 102 -6.96 -18.31 -33.97
C GLN A 102 -7.55 -18.74 -32.62
N ILE A 103 -6.95 -18.34 -31.51
CA ILE A 103 -7.48 -18.69 -30.19
C ILE A 103 -8.60 -17.71 -29.80
N LYS A 104 -9.76 -18.23 -29.41
CA LYS A 104 -10.89 -17.46 -28.88
C LYS A 104 -10.78 -17.35 -27.36
N PHE A 105 -10.05 -16.35 -26.87
CA PHE A 105 -10.02 -16.04 -25.44
C PHE A 105 -11.30 -15.31 -25.01
N GLY A 106 -11.95 -15.78 -23.94
CA GLY A 106 -12.81 -14.92 -23.14
C GLY A 106 -11.93 -13.87 -22.45
N THR A 107 -12.02 -12.61 -22.86
CA THR A 107 -11.04 -11.56 -22.61
C THR A 107 -10.76 -11.26 -21.12
N ALA A 108 -9.52 -11.52 -20.68
CA ALA A 108 -8.75 -10.78 -19.67
C ALA A 108 -7.27 -11.06 -19.96
N ASN A 109 -6.66 -10.22 -20.78
CA ASN A 109 -5.47 -10.57 -21.55
C ASN A 109 -4.15 -10.34 -20.79
N PHE A 110 -4.16 -9.59 -19.68
CA PHE A 110 -2.94 -9.17 -18.99
C PHE A 110 -3.01 -9.37 -17.48
N ARG A 111 -1.88 -9.74 -16.89
CA ARG A 111 -1.59 -9.61 -15.45
C ARG A 111 -0.33 -8.82 -15.32
N VAL A 112 -0.41 -7.79 -14.48
CA VAL A 112 0.72 -6.94 -14.19
C VAL A 112 0.96 -7.02 -12.69
N THR A 113 2.19 -7.39 -12.33
CA THR A 113 2.67 -7.23 -10.97
C THR A 113 3.56 -6.01 -10.92
N ALA A 114 3.23 -5.10 -10.02
CA ALA A 114 3.99 -3.90 -9.75
C ALA A 114 4.54 -3.94 -8.32
N ARG A 115 5.66 -3.25 -8.08
CA ARG A 115 6.17 -2.95 -6.75
C ARG A 115 6.36 -1.46 -6.59
N ALA A 116 6.22 -0.98 -5.37
CA ALA A 116 6.52 0.39 -4.99
C ALA A 116 7.24 0.43 -3.64
N ARG A 117 8.19 1.37 -3.51
CA ARG A 117 8.76 1.80 -2.23
C ARG A 117 8.19 3.16 -1.86
N VAL A 118 7.82 3.32 -0.60
CA VAL A 118 7.47 4.61 -0.02
C VAL A 118 8.40 4.94 1.14
N LYS A 119 8.92 6.16 1.15
CA LYS A 119 9.67 6.76 2.25
C LYS A 119 8.80 7.82 2.93
N LEU A 120 8.28 7.48 4.11
CA LEU A 120 7.50 8.38 4.94
C LEU A 120 8.43 9.07 5.94
N THR A 121 8.59 10.39 5.80
CA THR A 121 9.40 11.20 6.71
C THR A 121 8.48 12.05 7.58
N ILE A 122 8.66 11.99 8.90
CA ILE A 122 8.02 12.89 9.87
C ILE A 122 9.04 13.96 10.26
N HIS A 123 8.86 15.16 9.73
CA HIS A 123 9.85 16.24 9.84
C HIS A 123 10.09 16.65 11.30
N GLN A 124 9.02 16.71 12.08
CA GLN A 124 9.10 16.99 13.52
C GLN A 124 10.02 15.99 14.24
N LEU A 125 10.06 14.73 13.83
CA LEU A 125 10.88 13.71 14.49
C LEU A 125 12.26 13.54 13.86
N GLY A 126 12.50 14.11 12.68
CA GLY A 126 13.64 13.73 11.85
C GLY A 126 13.67 12.24 11.50
N ALA A 127 12.53 11.55 11.60
CA ALA A 127 12.41 10.11 11.44
C ALA A 127 11.88 9.76 10.04
N THR A 128 12.46 8.74 9.42
CA THR A 128 12.02 8.21 8.12
C THR A 128 11.74 6.72 8.23
N TYR A 129 10.54 6.31 7.82
CA TYR A 129 10.10 4.93 7.73
C TYR A 129 9.98 4.54 6.26
N THR A 130 10.61 3.43 5.88
CA THR A 130 10.65 2.97 4.49
C THR A 130 10.01 1.61 4.40
N GLU A 131 9.02 1.47 3.54
CA GLU A 131 8.32 0.21 3.31
C GLU A 131 8.14 -0.05 1.82
N TRP A 132 8.03 -1.33 1.51
CA TRP A 132 7.75 -1.83 0.17
C TRP A 132 6.40 -2.52 0.15
N ALA A 133 5.74 -2.47 -1.00
CA ALA A 133 4.62 -3.35 -1.28
C ALA A 133 4.62 -3.75 -2.76
N ALA A 134 3.94 -4.85 -3.03
CA ALA A 134 3.68 -5.32 -4.38
C ALA A 134 2.19 -5.57 -4.55
N SER A 135 1.70 -5.32 -5.76
CA SER A 135 0.32 -5.59 -6.15
C SER A 135 0.30 -6.29 -7.49
N SER A 136 -0.61 -7.25 -7.64
CA SER A 136 -0.84 -7.96 -8.88
C SER A 136 -2.29 -7.78 -9.30
N GLN A 137 -2.50 -7.22 -10.49
CA GLN A 137 -3.83 -6.99 -11.06
C GLN A 137 -3.99 -7.79 -12.36
N THR A 138 -5.22 -8.11 -12.73
CA THR A 138 -5.54 -8.84 -13.96
C THR A 138 -6.73 -8.20 -14.65
N GLY A 139 -6.66 -8.03 -15.97
CA GLY A 139 -7.70 -7.37 -16.74
C GLY A 139 -7.46 -7.39 -18.25
N PRO A 140 -8.42 -6.87 -19.03
CA PRO A 140 -8.37 -6.92 -20.49
C PRO A 140 -7.41 -5.89 -21.12
N ASP A 141 -7.17 -4.76 -20.45
CA ASP A 141 -6.32 -3.66 -20.93
C ASP A 141 -5.03 -3.55 -20.09
N ILE A 142 -3.87 -3.58 -20.75
CA ILE A 142 -2.58 -3.55 -20.05
C ILE A 142 -2.33 -2.20 -19.36
N GLY A 143 -2.81 -1.09 -19.92
CA GLY A 143 -2.63 0.25 -19.37
C GLY A 143 -3.39 0.41 -18.06
N GLU A 144 -4.69 0.07 -18.06
CA GLU A 144 -5.54 0.08 -16.86
C GLU A 144 -5.02 -0.86 -15.77
N VAL A 145 -4.61 -2.08 -16.15
CA VAL A 145 -4.08 -3.08 -15.21
C VAL A 145 -2.76 -2.61 -14.60
N SER A 146 -1.88 -1.99 -15.40
CA SER A 146 -0.61 -1.44 -14.93
C SER A 146 -0.83 -0.26 -13.98
N ASP A 147 -1.70 0.69 -14.35
CA ASP A 147 -2.06 1.85 -13.52
C ASP A 147 -2.62 1.42 -12.17
N PHE A 148 -3.53 0.45 -12.17
CA PHE A 148 -4.12 -0.07 -10.95
C PHE A 148 -3.08 -0.82 -10.10
N ALA A 149 -2.25 -1.67 -10.70
CA ALA A 149 -1.21 -2.41 -9.97
C ALA A 149 -0.25 -1.44 -9.27
N ILE A 150 0.29 -0.44 -9.98
CA ILE A 150 1.30 0.46 -9.39
C ILE A 150 0.70 1.37 -8.32
N LYS A 151 -0.50 1.92 -8.54
CA LYS A 151 -1.18 2.76 -7.53
C LYS A 151 -1.54 1.97 -6.27
N THR A 152 -1.95 0.71 -6.45
CA THR A 152 -2.23 -0.17 -5.30
C THR A 152 -0.97 -0.46 -4.52
N ALA A 153 0.15 -0.76 -5.20
CA ALA A 153 1.43 -1.00 -4.55
C ALA A 153 1.92 0.24 -3.78
N GLU A 154 1.85 1.44 -4.36
CA GLU A 154 2.22 2.68 -3.66
C GLU A 154 1.36 2.90 -2.40
N SER A 155 0.05 2.76 -2.55
CA SER A 155 -0.88 2.94 -1.43
C SER A 155 -0.66 1.94 -0.30
N ASP A 156 -0.38 0.67 -0.62
CA ASP A 156 -0.07 -0.33 0.39
C ASP A 156 1.28 -0.06 1.07
N ALA A 157 2.30 0.37 0.32
CA ALA A 157 3.60 0.75 0.89
C ALA A 157 3.48 1.94 1.85
N LEU A 158 2.70 2.97 1.49
CA LEU A 158 2.43 4.10 2.38
C LEU A 158 1.74 3.68 3.67
N LYS A 159 0.69 2.85 3.58
CA LYS A 159 -0.03 2.36 4.77
C LYS A 159 0.90 1.56 5.67
N ARG A 160 1.76 0.71 5.09
CA ARG A 160 2.76 -0.05 5.84
C ARG A 160 3.75 0.85 6.56
N ALA A 161 4.27 1.88 5.89
CA ALA A 161 5.18 2.84 6.51
C ALA A 161 4.51 3.60 7.66
N ALA A 162 3.22 3.94 7.52
CA ALA A 162 2.48 4.68 8.54
C ALA A 162 2.21 3.87 9.82
N ILE A 163 2.20 2.52 9.77
CA ILE A 163 1.96 1.67 10.95
C ILE A 163 2.98 1.92 12.06
N TYR A 164 4.22 2.30 11.73
CA TYR A 164 5.26 2.64 12.71
C TYR A 164 4.87 3.81 13.63
N LEU A 165 3.91 4.64 13.22
CA LEU A 165 3.48 5.81 13.98
C LEU A 165 2.46 5.48 15.07
N GLY A 166 1.80 4.31 15.01
CA GLY A 166 0.91 3.87 16.08
C GLY A 166 -0.40 3.19 15.65
N THR A 167 -1.24 2.93 16.65
CA THR A 167 -2.54 2.25 16.52
C THR A 167 -3.47 2.94 15.55
N GLN A 168 -3.45 4.28 15.46
CA GLN A 168 -4.29 5.03 14.52
C GLN A 168 -4.04 4.74 13.04
N TYR A 169 -2.93 4.08 12.69
CA TYR A 169 -2.59 3.68 11.33
C TYR A 169 -2.73 2.17 11.09
N GLY A 170 -3.42 1.47 11.98
CA GLY A 170 -3.76 0.07 11.80
C GLY A 170 -2.78 -0.91 12.43
N LEU A 171 -1.88 -0.47 13.31
CA LEU A 171 -1.03 -1.38 14.09
C LEU A 171 -1.86 -2.40 14.88
N SER A 172 -3.00 -1.98 15.42
CA SER A 172 -3.92 -2.86 16.16
C SER A 172 -4.66 -3.87 15.29
N LEU A 173 -4.67 -3.72 13.95
CA LEU A 173 -5.28 -4.69 13.04
C LEU A 173 -4.46 -5.98 12.91
N TYR A 174 -3.26 -6.03 13.49
CA TYR A 174 -2.38 -7.20 13.54
C TYR A 174 -2.42 -7.95 14.88
N ASN A 175 -3.19 -7.45 15.84
CA ASN A 175 -3.39 -8.13 17.12
C ASN A 175 -4.57 -9.10 16.99
N ASP A 176 -4.27 -10.31 16.51
CA ASP A 176 -5.16 -11.47 16.58
C ASP A 176 -5.21 -12.05 18.01
#